data_AF-A0A822CCC7-F1
#
_entry.id   AF-A0A822CCC7-F1
#
_cell.length_a   1.000
_cell.length_b   1.000
_cell.length_c   1.000
_cell.angle_alpha   90.00
_cell.angle_beta   90.00
_cell.angle_gamma   90.00
#
_symmetry.space_group_name_H-M   'P 1'
#
loop_
_entity.id
_entity.type
_entity.pdbx_description
1 polymer ?
#
loop_
_entity_poly.entity_id
_entity_poly.type
_entity_poly.pdbx_seq_one_letter_code
_entity_poly.pdbx_strand_id
1 'polypeptide(L)'
;ALELHRRITVSFLPTAIKFHYIFNLRDLSNIFQAILFAKPDAIKTHHDLIRLYLHESERVYCDKLVDRTDIDMFTKLQREVAKKAFD
;
A
#
# COMPACT_ATOMS: atom_id res chain seq x y z
N ALA A 1 -0.80 -8.53 0.22
CA ALA A 1 -1.96 -7.74 0.69
C ALA A 1 -2.06 -7.70 2.22
N LEU A 2 -2.52 -8.78 2.87
CA LEU A 2 -2.74 -8.80 4.32
C LEU A 2 -1.48 -8.51 5.15
N GLU A 3 -0.33 -9.10 4.80
CA GLU A 3 0.92 -8.85 5.52
C GLU A 3 1.38 -7.40 5.41
N LEU A 4 1.21 -6.77 4.24
CA LEU A 4 1.55 -5.35 4.06
C LEU A 4 0.65 -4.46 4.94
N HIS A 5 -0.66 -4.68 4.92
CA HIS A 5 -1.61 -3.95 5.76
C HIS A 5 -1.27 -4.09 7.24
N ARG A 6 -1.03 -5.32 7.70
CA ARG A 6 -0.64 -5.60 9.10
C ARG A 6 0.62 -4.86 9.50
N ARG A 7 1.66 -4.86 8.65
CA ARG A 7 2.91 -4.13 8.93
C ARG A 7 2.67 -2.63 9.03
N ILE A 8 1.89 -2.05 8.11
CA ILE A 8 1.57 -0.61 8.13
C ILE A 8 0.86 -0.23 9.42
N THR A 9 -0.19 -0.97 9.81
CA THR A 9 -0.95 -0.68 11.03
C THR A 9 -0.10 -0.77 12.30
N VAL A 10 0.93 -1.63 12.32
CA VAL A 10 1.85 -1.77 13.47
C VAL A 10 2.98 -0.74 13.43
N SER A 11 3.48 -0.38 12.25
CA SER A 11 4.60 0.56 12.09
C SER A 11 4.18 2.02 12.23
N PHE A 12 2.99 2.37 11.76
CA PHE A 12 2.51 3.76 11.69
C PHE A 12 1.33 3.96 12.65
N LEU A 13 1.64 3.92 13.95
CA LEU A 13 0.63 4.11 15.00
C LEU A 13 0.21 5.59 15.10
N PRO A 14 -1.07 5.85 15.42
CA PRO A 14 -1.53 7.21 15.64
C PRO A 14 -0.85 7.81 16.89
N THR A 15 -0.43 9.05 16.77
CA THR A 15 0.13 9.85 17.88
C THR A 15 -0.68 11.13 18.05
N ALA A 16 -0.42 11.92 19.09
CA ALA A 16 -1.08 13.21 19.27
C ALA A 16 -0.88 14.16 18.08
N ILE A 17 0.27 14.07 17.39
CA ILE A 17 0.59 14.88 16.21
C ILE A 17 0.07 14.22 14.93
N LYS A 18 0.21 12.89 14.82
CA LYS A 18 -0.18 12.09 13.65
C LYS A 18 -1.45 11.28 13.93
N PHE A 19 -2.49 11.94 14.44
CA PHE A 19 -3.74 11.27 14.85
C PHE A 19 -4.49 10.66 13.65
N HIS A 20 -4.24 11.16 12.44
CA HIS A 20 -4.84 10.69 11.19
C HIS A 20 -4.19 9.41 10.63
N TYR A 21 -3.15 8.87 11.28
CA TYR A 21 -2.52 7.60 10.91
C TYR A 21 -3.38 6.41 11.37
N ILE A 22 -4.61 6.36 10.85
CA ILE A 22 -5.59 5.32 11.11
C ILE A 22 -5.75 4.50 9.83
N PHE A 23 -5.25 3.26 9.89
CA PHE A 23 -5.30 2.30 8.80
C PHE A 23 -6.31 1.20 9.16
N ASN A 24 -7.34 1.04 8.32
CA ASN A 24 -8.41 0.06 8.54
C ASN A 24 -8.67 -0.76 7.27
N LEU A 25 -9.58 -1.74 7.35
CA LEU A 25 -9.86 -2.64 6.23
C LEU A 25 -10.49 -1.96 5.01
N ARG A 26 -11.03 -0.74 5.13
CA ARG A 26 -11.48 0.06 3.99
C ARG A 26 -10.31 0.46 3.10
N ASP A 27 -9.16 0.78 3.67
CA ASP A 27 -7.96 1.11 2.90
C ASP A 27 -7.55 -0.08 2.05
N LEU A 28 -7.56 -1.29 2.64
CA LEU A 28 -7.30 -2.52 1.90
C LEU A 28 -8.35 -2.76 0.80
N SER A 29 -9.61 -2.51 1.08
CA SER A 29 -10.71 -2.66 0.11
C SER A 29 -10.57 -1.69 -1.07
N ASN A 30 -10.18 -0.44 -0.80
CA ASN A 30 -9.98 0.60 -1.82
C ASN A 30 -8.87 0.22 -2.80
N ILE A 31 -7.78 -0.42 -2.32
CA ILE A 31 -6.69 -0.90 -3.19
C ILE A 31 -7.24 -1.92 -4.20
N PHE A 32 -8.00 -2.91 -3.73
CA PHE A 32 -8.57 -3.92 -4.64
C PHE A 32 -9.64 -3.33 -5.55
N GLN A 33 -10.46 -2.41 -5.04
CA GLN A 33 -11.44 -1.71 -5.85
C GLN A 33 -10.77 -0.92 -7.00
N ALA A 34 -9.66 -0.24 -6.74
CA ALA A 34 -8.89 0.46 -7.78
C ALA A 34 -8.33 -0.51 -8.83
N ILE A 35 -7.83 -1.67 -8.40
CA ILE A 35 -7.36 -2.72 -9.31
C ILE A 35 -8.52 -3.25 -10.18
N LEU A 36 -9.70 -3.45 -9.61
CA LEU A 36 -10.88 -3.93 -10.34
C LEU A 36 -11.40 -2.91 -11.37
N PHE A 37 -11.17 -1.61 -11.16
CA PHE A 37 -11.50 -0.56 -12.12
C PHE A 37 -10.43 -0.36 -13.21
N ALA A 38 -9.29 -1.03 -13.12
CA ALA A 38 -8.26 -0.93 -14.14
C ALA A 38 -8.76 -1.52 -15.47
N LYS A 39 -8.43 -0.84 -16.57
CA LYS A 39 -8.83 -1.30 -17.90
C LYS A 39 -8.07 -2.57 -18.26
N PRO A 40 -8.71 -3.53 -18.97
CA PRO A 40 -8.03 -4.74 -19.43
C PRO A 40 -6.77 -4.46 -20.25
N ASP A 41 -6.77 -3.38 -21.03
CA ASP A 41 -5.63 -2.95 -21.85
C ASP A 41 -4.39 -2.56 -21.03
N ALA A 42 -4.56 -2.21 -19.76
CA ALA A 42 -3.48 -1.83 -18.85
C ALA A 42 -2.77 -3.03 -18.20
N ILE A 43 -3.38 -4.21 -18.20
CA ILE A 43 -2.87 -5.40 -17.53
C ILE A 43 -2.67 -6.51 -18.56
N LYS A 44 -1.48 -6.55 -19.17
CA LYS A 44 -1.14 -7.53 -20.21
C LYS A 44 -0.39 -8.73 -19.64
N THR A 45 0.34 -8.51 -18.56
CA THR A 45 1.17 -9.52 -17.90
C THR A 45 0.88 -9.59 -16.41
N HIS A 46 1.27 -10.69 -15.77
CA HIS A 46 1.20 -10.82 -14.32
C HIS A 46 2.06 -9.76 -13.59
N HIS A 47 3.19 -9.35 -14.18
CA HIS A 47 4.01 -8.26 -13.66
C HIS A 47 3.29 -6.92 -13.67
N ASP A 48 2.45 -6.64 -14.68
CA ASP A 48 1.65 -5.40 -14.72
C ASP A 48 0.64 -5.36 -13.58
N LEU A 49 0.04 -6.52 -13.24
CA LEU A 49 -0.87 -6.63 -12.09
C LEU A 49 -0.14 -6.37 -10.77
N ILE A 50 1.07 -6.91 -10.60
CA ILE A 50 1.90 -6.66 -9.41
C ILE A 50 2.27 -5.17 -9.32
N ARG A 51 2.70 -4.57 -10.42
CA ARG A 51 3.04 -3.13 -10.47
C ARG A 51 1.84 -2.25 -10.16
N LEU A 52 0.66 -2.58 -10.68
CA LEU A 52 -0.58 -1.89 -10.37
C LEU A 52 -0.92 -2.00 -8.88
N TYR A 53 -0.82 -3.19 -8.29
CA TYR A 53 -1.02 -3.36 -6.86
C TYR A 53 -0.04 -2.53 -6.01
N LEU A 54 1.24 -2.47 -6.40
CA LEU A 54 2.23 -1.63 -5.71
C LEU A 54 1.87 -0.15 -5.82
N HIS A 55 1.49 0.31 -7.01
CA HIS A 55 1.04 1.69 -7.22
C HIS A 55 -0.20 2.04 -6.39
N GLU A 56 -1.24 1.22 -6.44
CA GLU A 56 -2.48 1.51 -5.72
C GLU A 56 -2.29 1.43 -4.20
N SER A 57 -1.46 0.52 -3.70
CA SER A 57 -1.13 0.49 -2.28
C SER A 57 -0.29 1.68 -1.83
N GLU A 58 0.60 2.19 -2.68
CA GLU A 58 1.31 3.45 -2.42
C GLU A 58 0.33 4.62 -2.34
N ARG A 59 -0.56 4.78 -3.32
CA ARG A 59 -1.55 5.86 -3.31
C ARG A 59 -2.43 5.83 -2.06
N VAL A 60 -3.00 4.67 -1.72
CA VAL A 60 -3.94 4.58 -0.59
C VAL A 60 -3.26 4.85 0.76
N TYR A 61 -2.03 4.34 0.96
CA TYR A 61 -1.36 4.45 2.25
C TYR A 61 -0.50 5.71 2.38
N CYS A 62 0.29 6.06 1.34
CA CYS A 62 1.15 7.23 1.37
C CYS A 62 0.38 8.55 1.37
N ASP A 63 -0.84 8.61 0.82
CA ASP A 63 -1.68 9.82 0.90
C ASP A 63 -2.00 10.20 2.36
N LYS A 64 -1.86 9.27 3.32
CA LYS A 64 -2.02 9.54 4.76
C LYS A 64 -0.72 9.89 5.47
N LEU A 65 0.43 9.68 4.83
CA LEU A 65 1.75 9.92 5.43
C LEU A 65 2.18 11.34 5.13
N VAL A 66 2.67 12.05 6.16
CA VAL A 66 3.09 13.46 6.03
C VAL A 66 4.60 13.58 5.97
N ASP A 67 5.31 12.79 6.77
CA ASP A 67 6.77 12.88 6.86
C ASP A 67 7.44 12.07 5.77
N ARG A 68 8.49 12.66 5.18
CA ARG A 68 9.28 11.98 4.15
C ARG A 68 9.95 10.70 4.67
N THR A 69 10.37 10.71 5.94
CA THR A 69 10.91 9.52 6.61
C THR A 69 9.90 8.38 6.68
N ASP A 70 8.62 8.69 6.90
CA ASP A 70 7.56 7.67 6.96
C ASP A 70 7.28 7.11 5.56
N ILE A 71 7.28 7.97 4.54
CA ILE A 71 7.13 7.58 3.14
C ILE A 71 8.29 6.64 2.73
N ASP A 72 9.53 7.00 3.05
CA ASP A 72 10.70 6.17 2.75
C ASP A 72 10.64 4.81 3.47
N MET A 73 10.17 4.81 4.74
CA MET A 73 9.93 3.58 5.51
C MET A 73 8.84 2.71 4.87
N PHE A 74 7.73 3.32 4.43
CA PHE A 74 6.68 2.61 3.70
C PHE A 74 7.22 1.97 2.43
N THR A 75 7.95 2.72 1.59
CA THR A 75 8.51 2.21 0.34
C THR A 75 9.43 1.02 0.59
N LYS A 76 10.25 1.08 1.65
CA LYS A 76 11.10 -0.04 2.06
C LYS A 76 10.26 -1.26 2.46
N LEU A 77 9.28 -1.09 3.34
CA LEU A 77 8.39 -2.16 3.79
C LEU A 77 7.63 -2.81 2.63
N GLN A 78 7.11 -2.00 1.71
CA GLN A 78 6.38 -2.45 0.54
C GLN A 78 7.26 -3.31 -0.37
N ARG A 79 8.49 -2.86 -0.65
CA ARG A 79 9.46 -3.62 -1.45
C ARG A 79 9.85 -4.94 -0.79
N GLU A 80 10.08 -4.96 0.52
CA GLU A 80 10.39 -6.19 1.25
C GLU A 80 9.25 -7.22 1.18
N VAL A 81 8.01 -6.77 1.38
CA VAL A 81 6.83 -7.65 1.30
C VAL A 81 6.60 -8.13 -0.12
N ALA A 82 6.75 -7.26 -1.12
CA ALA A 82 6.59 -7.60 -2.53
C ALA A 82 7.63 -8.64 -2.95
N LYS A 83 8.91 -8.42 -2.61
CA LYS A 83 9.99 -9.36 -2.90
C LYS A 83 9.70 -10.73 -2.28
N LYS A 84 9.31 -10.79 -1.00
CA LYS A 84 8.99 -12.06 -0.34
C LYS A 84 7.78 -12.80 -0.91
N ALA A 85 6.83 -12.07 -1.50
CA ALA A 85 5.57 -12.65 -1.98
C ALA A 85 5.61 -13.06 -3.46
N PHE A 86 6.48 -12.43 -4.26
CA PHE A 86 6.51 -12.57 -5.72
C PHE A 86 7.88 -12.98 -6.30
N ASP A 87 8.96 -13.04 -5.49
CA ASP A 87 10.11 -13.92 -5.78
C ASP A 87 9.79 -15.37 -5.37
#